data_AF-A0A9N7PLU9-F1
#
_entry.id   AF-A0A9N7PLU9-F1
#
_cell.length_a   1.000
_cell.length_b   1.000
_cell.length_c   1.000
_cell.angle_alpha   90.00
_cell.angle_beta   90.00
_cell.angle_gamma   90.00
#
_symmetry.space_group_name_H-M   'P 1'
#
loop_
_entity.id
_entity.type
_entity.pdbx_description
1 polymer ?
#
loop_
_entity_poly.entity_id
_entity_poly.type
_entity_poly.pdbx_seq_one_letter_code
_entity_poly.pdbx_strand_id
1 'polypeptide(L)'
;MKVIVVGGGWAGCAAAITAKKAGADVYLYEKTDLLLGLGNVGGIMRNNGRWTASEELKELGAGDLIDVIDNSARHKNIDFPGHKHATLYDVNIIEGNVREYIEEMGIKVFTENRVTDVEVENKKIKGIYLSDGSYIKGDVFIETTGTTGPMGNCLRYGNGCSMCVLRCPAFGPRLSISERCGVSDIQGERDDDILGAFSGSCKLAKESLSPEILDELNSTGKVILQVPREDVNYGKLSTKVCQQYALKEFAENIILLDTGHAL
;
A
#
# COMPACT_ATOMS: atom_id res chain seq x y z
N MET A 1 -8.96 -27.56 -1.20
CA MET A 1 -8.33 -26.72 -2.23
C MET A 1 -7.32 -25.81 -1.55
N LYS A 2 -6.05 -25.86 -1.98
CA LYS A 2 -4.97 -25.04 -1.46
C LYS A 2 -4.81 -23.78 -2.32
N VAL A 3 -5.07 -22.62 -1.72
CA VAL A 3 -4.93 -21.31 -2.38
C VAL A 3 -3.63 -20.67 -1.92
N ILE A 4 -2.80 -20.28 -2.87
CA ILE A 4 -1.55 -19.54 -2.65
C ILE A 4 -1.80 -18.09 -3.03
N VAL A 5 -1.58 -17.16 -2.10
CA VAL A 5 -1.63 -15.73 -2.34
C VAL A 5 -0.21 -15.18 -2.28
N VAL A 6 0.20 -14.44 -3.32
CA VAL A 6 1.57 -13.93 -3.47
C VAL A 6 1.57 -12.41 -3.33
N GLY A 7 2.03 -11.92 -2.18
CA GLY A 7 2.09 -10.50 -1.83
C GLY A 7 1.03 -10.12 -0.78
N GLY A 8 1.48 -9.74 0.41
CA GLY A 8 0.67 -9.43 1.59
C GLY A 8 0.17 -7.98 1.67
N GLY A 9 0.00 -7.29 0.54
CA GLY A 9 -0.63 -5.97 0.51
C GLY A 9 -2.14 -6.04 0.78
N TRP A 10 -2.84 -4.90 0.75
CA TRP A 10 -4.30 -4.82 0.95
C TRP A 10 -5.09 -5.81 0.07
N ALA A 11 -4.74 -5.91 -1.21
CA ALA A 11 -5.39 -6.85 -2.12
C ALA A 11 -5.12 -8.32 -1.75
N GLY A 12 -3.90 -8.65 -1.31
CA GLY A 12 -3.54 -10.00 -0.89
C GLY A 12 -4.24 -10.42 0.39
N CYS A 13 -4.28 -9.55 1.39
CA CYS A 13 -5.04 -9.77 2.62
C CYS A 13 -6.54 -9.96 2.30
N ALA A 14 -7.13 -9.10 1.47
CA ALA A 14 -8.53 -9.21 1.07
C ALA A 14 -8.81 -10.54 0.34
N ALA A 15 -7.96 -10.89 -0.63
CA ALA A 15 -8.08 -12.15 -1.37
C ALA A 15 -7.95 -13.38 -0.46
N ALA A 16 -7.03 -13.34 0.51
CA ALA A 16 -6.84 -14.42 1.47
C ALA A 16 -8.08 -14.60 2.37
N ILE A 17 -8.63 -13.51 2.89
CA ILE A 17 -9.86 -13.49 3.69
C ILE A 17 -11.03 -14.08 2.88
N THR A 18 -11.25 -13.60 1.66
CA THR A 18 -12.34 -14.08 0.80
C THR A 18 -12.17 -15.57 0.46
N ALA A 19 -10.96 -16.00 0.09
CA ALA A 19 -10.68 -17.41 -0.18
C ALA A 19 -10.92 -18.30 1.05
N LYS A 20 -10.57 -17.80 2.24
CA LYS A 20 -10.79 -18.51 3.51
C LYS A 20 -12.29 -18.63 3.84
N LYS A 21 -13.05 -17.55 3.67
CA LYS A 21 -14.53 -17.56 3.80
C LYS A 21 -15.19 -18.53 2.82
N ALA A 22 -14.62 -18.72 1.63
CA ALA A 22 -15.05 -19.71 0.65
C ALA A 22 -14.64 -21.16 1.00
N GLY A 23 -13.95 -21.39 2.14
CA GLY A 23 -13.59 -22.72 2.63
C GLY A 23 -12.25 -23.27 2.13
N ALA A 24 -11.38 -22.43 1.55
CA ALA A 24 -10.05 -22.86 1.10
C ALA A 24 -9.03 -22.99 2.26
N ASP A 25 -7.98 -23.81 2.05
CA ASP A 25 -6.76 -23.78 2.87
C ASP A 25 -5.80 -22.76 2.26
N VAL A 26 -5.62 -21.62 2.93
CA VAL A 26 -4.99 -20.42 2.37
C VAL A 26 -3.59 -20.21 2.94
N TYR A 27 -2.64 -19.95 2.04
CA TYR A 27 -1.24 -19.66 2.36
C TYR A 27 -0.88 -18.32 1.71
N LEU A 28 -0.55 -17.33 2.53
CA LEU A 28 -0.16 -15.99 2.10
C LEU A 28 1.35 -15.83 2.23
N TYR A 29 2.03 -15.56 1.12
CA TYR A 29 3.47 -15.34 1.09
C TYR A 29 3.78 -13.86 0.88
N GLU A 30 4.50 -13.26 1.82
CA GLU A 30 4.92 -11.86 1.79
C GLU A 30 6.45 -11.78 1.80
N LYS A 31 7.01 -10.92 0.94
CA LYS A 31 8.46 -10.80 0.79
C LYS A 31 9.11 -10.12 2.00
N THR A 32 8.40 -9.22 2.67
CA THR A 32 8.88 -8.46 3.83
C THR A 32 8.45 -9.13 5.14
N ASP A 33 8.93 -8.58 6.25
CA ASP A 33 8.54 -8.90 7.61
C ASP A 33 7.14 -8.36 7.99
N LEU A 34 6.54 -7.48 7.18
CA LEU A 34 5.27 -6.80 7.46
C LEU A 34 4.26 -6.99 6.33
N LEU A 35 2.98 -7.11 6.69
CA LEU A 35 1.87 -7.02 5.73
C LEU A 35 1.61 -5.57 5.31
N LEU A 36 0.68 -5.37 4.38
CA LEU A 36 0.10 -4.09 3.92
C LEU A 36 1.01 -3.19 3.08
N GLY A 37 2.33 -3.34 3.14
CA GLY A 37 3.28 -2.57 2.35
C GLY A 37 3.11 -1.06 2.54
N LEU A 38 2.72 -0.33 1.49
CA LEU A 38 2.47 1.13 1.56
C LEU A 38 1.29 1.50 2.48
N GLY A 39 0.46 0.53 2.88
CA GLY A 39 -0.54 0.71 3.92
C GLY A 39 0.05 1.15 5.27
N ASN A 40 1.31 0.80 5.55
CA ASN A 40 2.03 1.18 6.78
C ASN A 40 2.63 2.60 6.71
N VAL A 41 2.26 3.37 5.70
CA VAL A 41 2.73 4.76 5.50
C VAL A 41 1.58 5.68 5.13
N GLY A 42 0.68 5.25 4.24
CA GLY A 42 -0.31 6.14 3.64
C GLY A 42 -1.45 6.60 4.55
N GLY A 43 -1.96 5.75 5.44
CA GLY A 43 -2.90 6.14 6.50
C GLY A 43 -4.28 6.71 6.09
N ILE A 44 -4.55 6.98 4.82
CA ILE A 44 -5.75 7.70 4.37
C ILE A 44 -6.75 6.72 3.74
N MET A 45 -7.95 6.65 4.32
CA MET A 45 -9.07 5.84 3.84
C MET A 45 -10.35 6.68 3.75
N ARG A 46 -11.39 6.13 3.10
CA ARG A 46 -12.72 6.73 3.00
C ARG A 46 -12.79 8.16 2.42
N ASN A 47 -11.74 8.67 1.77
CA ASN A 47 -11.80 9.97 1.12
C ASN A 47 -12.45 9.87 -0.28
N ASN A 48 -13.31 10.84 -0.63
CA ASN A 48 -13.99 10.90 -1.93
C ASN A 48 -14.60 9.53 -2.34
N GLY A 49 -14.35 9.07 -3.57
CA GLY A 49 -14.85 7.79 -4.07
C GLY A 49 -14.39 6.54 -3.29
N ARG A 50 -13.32 6.63 -2.47
CA ARG A 50 -12.95 5.51 -1.58
C ARG A 50 -14.01 5.24 -0.52
N TRP A 51 -14.82 6.24 -0.16
CA TRP A 51 -15.97 6.00 0.72
C TRP A 51 -16.96 5.07 0.05
N THR A 52 -17.42 5.41 -1.16
CA THR A 52 -18.39 4.61 -1.92
C THR A 52 -17.87 3.18 -2.10
N ALA A 53 -16.62 3.02 -2.54
CA ALA A 53 -16.01 1.70 -2.70
C ALA A 53 -15.95 0.90 -1.38
N SER A 54 -15.72 1.58 -0.24
CA SER A 54 -15.72 0.91 1.07
C SER A 54 -17.11 0.40 1.45
N GLU A 55 -18.15 1.21 1.23
CA GLU A 55 -19.53 0.81 1.52
C GLU A 55 -20.00 -0.32 0.60
N GLU A 56 -19.68 -0.24 -0.70
CA GLU A 56 -19.96 -1.32 -1.65
C GLU A 56 -19.27 -2.64 -1.24
N LEU A 57 -18.00 -2.59 -0.83
CA LEU A 57 -17.28 -3.78 -0.35
C LEU A 57 -17.94 -4.38 0.89
N LYS A 58 -18.41 -3.55 1.83
CA LYS A 58 -19.12 -4.01 3.02
C LYS A 58 -20.42 -4.72 2.65
N GLU A 59 -21.23 -4.13 1.77
CA GLU A 59 -22.48 -4.71 1.29
C GLU A 59 -22.26 -6.02 0.49
N LEU A 60 -21.14 -6.13 -0.22
CA LEU A 60 -20.72 -7.36 -0.92
C LEU A 60 -20.14 -8.44 0.01
N GLY A 61 -20.09 -8.21 1.33
CA GLY A 61 -19.58 -9.16 2.31
C GLY A 61 -18.06 -9.21 2.47
N ALA A 62 -17.35 -8.22 1.92
CA ALA A 62 -15.89 -8.04 1.98
C ALA A 62 -15.49 -6.85 2.88
N GLY A 63 -16.27 -6.60 3.94
CA GLY A 63 -16.09 -5.46 4.85
C GLY A 63 -14.99 -5.60 5.89
N ASP A 64 -14.38 -6.78 6.04
CA ASP A 64 -13.54 -7.12 7.19
C ASP A 64 -12.36 -6.17 7.40
N LEU A 65 -11.60 -5.91 6.33
CA LEU A 65 -10.48 -4.98 6.39
C LEU A 65 -10.94 -3.52 6.56
N ILE A 66 -12.13 -3.17 6.06
CA ILE A 66 -12.71 -1.84 6.26
C ILE A 66 -13.00 -1.62 7.74
N ASP A 67 -13.59 -2.61 8.42
CA ASP A 67 -13.89 -2.54 9.84
C ASP A 67 -12.61 -2.49 10.69
N VAL A 68 -11.58 -3.28 10.34
CA VAL A 68 -10.26 -3.21 10.99
C VAL A 68 -9.62 -1.81 10.83
N ILE A 69 -9.70 -1.23 9.63
CA ILE A 69 -9.22 0.14 9.38
C ILE A 69 -10.02 1.16 10.21
N ASP A 70 -11.34 1.07 10.21
CA ASP A 70 -12.22 1.99 10.93
C ASP A 70 -12.01 1.94 12.46
N ASN A 71 -11.64 0.77 12.98
CA ASN A 71 -11.27 0.58 14.40
C ASN A 71 -9.85 1.07 14.71
N SER A 72 -8.99 1.15 13.71
CA SER A 72 -7.62 1.68 13.82
C SER A 72 -7.53 3.18 13.51
N ALA A 73 -8.68 3.84 13.30
CA ALA A 73 -8.77 5.24 12.96
C ALA A 73 -8.41 6.16 14.14
N ARG A 74 -7.50 7.11 13.91
CA ARG A 74 -7.25 8.22 14.84
C ARG A 74 -8.24 9.35 14.63
N HIS A 75 -8.54 9.62 13.36
CA HIS A 75 -9.42 10.70 12.96
C HIS A 75 -10.40 10.25 11.89
N LYS A 76 -11.60 10.80 11.92
CA LYS A 76 -12.68 10.50 10.97
C LYS A 76 -13.31 11.79 10.49
N ASN A 77 -13.82 11.77 9.26
CA ASN A 77 -14.54 12.88 8.65
C ASN A 77 -13.70 14.18 8.55
N ILE A 78 -12.43 14.05 8.14
CA ILE A 78 -11.54 15.20 7.91
C ILE A 78 -11.56 15.62 6.44
N ASP A 79 -11.68 16.92 6.21
CA ASP A 79 -11.49 17.52 4.88
C ASP A 79 -10.09 18.13 4.76
N PHE A 80 -9.42 17.94 3.63
CA PHE A 80 -8.19 18.67 3.28
C PHE A 80 -8.16 18.90 1.75
N PRO A 81 -7.22 19.69 1.19
CA PRO A 81 -7.26 20.04 -0.23
C PRO A 81 -7.41 18.82 -1.14
N GLY A 82 -8.46 18.78 -1.96
CA GLY A 82 -8.79 17.67 -2.86
C GLY A 82 -9.47 16.45 -2.20
N HIS A 83 -9.66 16.45 -0.88
CA HIS A 83 -10.13 15.30 -0.12
C HIS A 83 -11.27 15.68 0.82
N LYS A 84 -12.40 15.00 0.67
CA LYS A 84 -13.55 15.11 1.56
C LYS A 84 -13.64 13.89 2.47
N HIS A 85 -14.15 14.10 3.69
CA HIS A 85 -14.60 13.08 4.64
C HIS A 85 -13.58 11.94 4.86
N ALA A 86 -12.30 12.27 4.85
CA ALA A 86 -11.21 11.31 5.02
C ALA A 86 -11.20 10.72 6.43
N THR A 87 -10.88 9.43 6.50
CA THR A 87 -10.51 8.73 7.73
C THR A 87 -9.01 8.52 7.73
N LEU A 88 -8.35 8.88 8.83
CA LEU A 88 -6.91 8.69 9.03
C LEU A 88 -6.70 7.56 10.04
N TYR A 89 -6.15 6.44 9.58
CA TYR A 89 -5.80 5.31 10.44
C TYR A 89 -4.36 5.37 10.92
N ASP A 90 -4.13 4.79 12.10
CA ASP A 90 -2.82 4.72 12.71
C ASP A 90 -1.97 3.65 12.01
N VAL A 91 -0.95 4.11 11.28
CA VAL A 91 -0.08 3.25 10.49
C VAL A 91 0.86 2.39 11.35
N ASN A 92 0.99 2.69 12.65
CA ASN A 92 1.86 1.96 13.56
C ASN A 92 1.20 0.72 14.17
N ILE A 93 -0.14 0.65 14.16
CA ILE A 93 -0.90 -0.47 14.75
C ILE A 93 -1.65 -1.29 13.70
N ILE A 94 -1.95 -0.70 12.53
CA ILE A 94 -2.81 -1.32 11.52
C ILE A 94 -2.28 -2.68 11.04
N GLU A 95 -0.96 -2.84 10.90
CA GLU A 95 -0.37 -4.09 10.43
C GLU A 95 -0.61 -5.22 11.42
N GLY A 96 -0.40 -4.95 12.72
CA GLY A 96 -0.66 -5.91 13.79
C GLY A 96 -2.14 -6.30 13.83
N ASN A 97 -3.04 -5.32 13.77
CA ASN A 97 -4.48 -5.57 13.79
C ASN A 97 -4.95 -6.40 12.59
N VAL A 98 -4.43 -6.13 11.38
CA VAL A 98 -4.77 -6.93 10.19
C VAL A 98 -4.14 -8.32 10.27
N ARG A 99 -2.89 -8.44 10.71
CA ARG A 99 -2.20 -9.73 10.87
C ARG A 99 -2.94 -10.64 11.84
N GLU A 100 -3.27 -10.14 13.02
CA GLU A 100 -4.02 -10.86 14.04
C GLU A 100 -5.35 -11.36 13.45
N TYR A 101 -6.11 -10.46 12.82
CA TYR A 101 -7.38 -10.82 12.20
C TYR A 101 -7.26 -11.96 11.17
N ILE A 102 -6.27 -11.91 10.26
CA ILE A 102 -6.13 -12.97 9.24
C ILE A 102 -5.60 -14.29 9.84
N GLU A 103 -4.72 -14.24 10.83
CA GLU A 103 -4.18 -15.43 11.49
C GLU A 103 -5.25 -16.12 12.34
N GLU A 104 -6.10 -15.37 13.04
CA GLU A 104 -7.26 -15.88 13.78
C GLU A 104 -8.28 -16.59 12.89
N MET A 105 -8.43 -16.13 11.63
CA MET A 105 -9.23 -16.86 10.63
C MET A 105 -8.61 -18.20 10.24
N GLY A 106 -7.37 -18.51 10.63
CA GLY A 106 -6.63 -19.70 10.25
C GLY A 106 -6.02 -19.62 8.84
N ILE A 107 -5.66 -18.42 8.39
CA ILE A 107 -4.84 -18.19 7.19
C ILE A 107 -3.38 -18.35 7.61
N LYS A 108 -2.59 -19.10 6.82
CA LYS A 108 -1.17 -19.30 7.11
C LYS A 108 -0.34 -18.20 6.46
N VAL A 109 0.31 -17.38 7.27
CA VAL A 109 1.09 -16.23 6.82
C VAL A 109 2.59 -16.57 6.86
N PHE A 110 3.28 -16.35 5.75
CA PHE A 110 4.72 -16.56 5.60
C PHE A 110 5.38 -15.25 5.19
N THR A 111 5.89 -14.51 6.17
CA THR A 111 6.71 -13.31 5.95
C THR A 111 8.13 -13.68 5.60
N GLU A 112 8.88 -12.75 5.02
CA GLU A 112 10.27 -12.95 4.56
C GLU A 112 10.44 -14.10 3.55
N ASN A 113 9.33 -14.49 2.90
CA ASN A 113 9.29 -15.57 1.92
C ASN A 113 8.98 -14.97 0.55
N ARG A 114 10.02 -14.46 -0.10
CA ARG A 114 9.88 -13.86 -1.43
C ARG A 114 9.70 -14.93 -2.49
N VAL A 115 8.58 -14.86 -3.20
CA VAL A 115 8.34 -15.66 -4.41
C VAL A 115 9.17 -15.10 -5.57
N THR A 116 9.85 -15.98 -6.31
CA THR A 116 10.79 -15.61 -7.37
C THR A 116 10.44 -16.15 -8.76
N ASP A 117 9.75 -17.30 -8.80
CA ASP A 117 9.36 -17.95 -10.03
C ASP A 117 8.11 -18.83 -9.84
N VAL A 118 7.57 -19.37 -10.94
CA VAL A 118 6.44 -20.29 -10.96
C VAL A 118 6.70 -21.47 -11.90
N GLU A 119 6.17 -22.63 -11.54
CA GLU A 119 6.14 -23.78 -12.45
C GLU A 119 4.84 -23.75 -13.27
N VAL A 120 4.97 -23.63 -14.59
CA VAL A 120 3.84 -23.66 -15.52
C VAL A 120 3.95 -24.87 -16.43
N GLU A 121 2.93 -25.71 -16.42
CA GLU A 121 2.82 -26.88 -17.28
C GLU A 121 1.48 -26.88 -18.00
N ASN A 122 1.47 -26.97 -19.33
CA ASN A 122 0.25 -27.01 -20.14
C ASN A 122 -0.74 -25.88 -19.82
N LYS A 123 -0.23 -24.64 -19.68
CA LYS A 123 -1.00 -23.43 -19.30
C LYS A 123 -1.65 -23.49 -17.91
N LYS A 124 -1.15 -24.35 -17.01
CA LYS A 124 -1.57 -24.43 -15.61
C LYS A 124 -0.39 -24.19 -14.69
N ILE A 125 -0.55 -23.30 -13.73
CA ILE A 125 0.41 -23.10 -12.65
C ILE A 125 0.32 -24.31 -11.71
N LYS A 126 1.47 -24.91 -11.38
CA LYS A 126 1.56 -26.08 -10.50
C LYS A 126 2.10 -25.73 -9.11
N GLY A 127 2.96 -24.72 -9.05
CA GLY A 127 3.59 -24.28 -7.83
C GLY A 127 4.38 -22.99 -8.03
N ILE A 128 4.90 -22.48 -6.91
CA ILE A 128 5.75 -21.30 -6.85
C ILE A 128 7.13 -21.68 -6.31
N TYR A 129 8.16 -20.93 -6.69
CA TYR A 129 9.51 -21.03 -6.15
C TYR A 129 9.83 -19.84 -5.25
N LEU A 130 10.33 -20.12 -4.06
CA LEU A 130 10.78 -19.11 -3.10
C LEU A 130 12.26 -18.77 -3.31
N SER A 131 12.71 -17.65 -2.77
CA SER A 131 14.09 -17.17 -2.93
C SER A 131 15.16 -18.05 -2.30
N ASP A 132 14.79 -18.95 -1.39
CA ASP A 132 15.67 -19.97 -0.81
C ASP A 132 15.76 -21.25 -1.67
N GLY A 133 15.03 -21.30 -2.81
CA GLY A 133 14.95 -22.45 -3.69
C GLY A 133 13.81 -23.43 -3.37
N SER A 134 13.05 -23.20 -2.29
CA SER A 134 11.92 -24.04 -1.91
C SER A 134 10.81 -24.01 -2.96
N TYR A 135 10.22 -25.17 -3.25
CA TYR A 135 9.07 -25.30 -4.15
C TYR A 135 7.79 -25.57 -3.37
N ILE A 136 6.77 -24.74 -3.61
CA ILE A 136 5.47 -24.84 -2.96
C ILE A 136 4.38 -25.15 -3.99
N LYS A 137 3.80 -26.34 -3.88
CA LYS A 137 2.64 -26.75 -4.68
C LYS A 137 1.34 -26.08 -4.19
N GLY A 138 0.44 -25.77 -5.11
CA GLY A 138 -0.89 -25.20 -4.85
C GLY A 138 -1.90 -25.56 -5.93
N ASP A 139 -3.19 -25.31 -5.67
CA ASP A 139 -4.28 -25.56 -6.63
C ASP A 139 -4.72 -24.27 -7.34
N VAL A 140 -4.70 -23.15 -6.62
CA VAL A 140 -5.08 -21.81 -7.09
C VAL A 140 -4.02 -20.82 -6.65
N PHE A 141 -3.69 -19.86 -7.52
CA PHE A 141 -2.67 -18.86 -7.29
C PHE A 141 -3.25 -17.46 -7.53
N ILE A 142 -3.07 -16.56 -6.57
CA ILE A 142 -3.54 -15.18 -6.65
C ILE A 142 -2.29 -14.29 -6.56
N GLU A 143 -1.96 -13.60 -7.64
CA GLU A 143 -0.88 -12.62 -7.63
C GLU A 143 -1.37 -11.27 -7.12
N THR A 144 -0.81 -10.82 -6.00
CA THR A 144 -1.07 -9.51 -5.39
C THR A 144 0.25 -8.83 -5.00
N THR A 145 1.30 -8.99 -5.83
CA THR A 145 2.65 -8.44 -5.58
C THR A 145 2.74 -6.91 -5.63
N GLY A 146 1.66 -6.25 -6.06
CA GLY A 146 1.61 -4.81 -6.28
C GLY A 146 2.46 -4.41 -7.49
N THR A 147 2.73 -3.11 -7.60
CA THR A 147 3.36 -2.52 -8.80
C THR A 147 4.51 -1.58 -8.46
N THR A 148 4.99 -1.58 -7.22
CA THR A 148 6.10 -0.69 -6.85
C THR A 148 7.39 -1.17 -7.51
N GLY A 149 8.07 -0.24 -8.20
CA GLY A 149 9.29 -0.53 -8.93
C GLY A 149 10.43 -1.02 -8.02
N PRO A 150 11.34 -1.86 -8.54
CA PRO A 150 12.54 -2.28 -7.83
C PRO A 150 13.50 -1.09 -7.62
N MET A 151 14.55 -1.31 -6.83
CA MET A 151 15.60 -0.32 -6.61
C MET A 151 16.22 0.22 -7.91
N GLY A 152 16.32 -0.61 -8.96
CA GLY A 152 16.76 -0.18 -10.28
C GLY A 152 15.89 0.92 -10.90
N ASN A 153 14.56 0.88 -10.66
CA ASN A 153 13.65 1.94 -11.12
C ASN A 153 13.83 3.21 -10.28
N CYS A 154 14.09 3.08 -8.97
CA CYS A 154 14.40 4.24 -8.12
C CYS A 154 15.68 4.95 -8.56
N LEU A 155 16.70 4.21 -9.01
CA LEU A 155 17.94 4.76 -9.55
C LEU A 155 17.78 5.36 -10.95
N ARG A 156 17.02 4.68 -11.82
CA ARG A 156 16.84 5.11 -13.22
C ARG A 156 15.93 6.32 -13.37
N TYR A 157 14.84 6.34 -12.62
CA TYR A 157 13.76 7.32 -12.81
C TYR A 157 13.60 8.28 -11.63
N GLY A 158 14.15 7.95 -10.46
CA GLY A 158 14.03 8.75 -9.24
C GLY A 158 15.37 9.32 -8.78
N ASN A 159 15.47 9.62 -7.48
CA ASN A 159 16.68 10.17 -6.86
C ASN A 159 17.50 9.10 -6.12
N GLY A 160 17.36 7.83 -6.51
CA GLY A 160 17.95 6.69 -5.79
C GLY A 160 17.04 6.09 -4.72
N CYS A 161 17.58 5.17 -3.92
CA CYS A 161 16.83 4.44 -2.90
C CYS A 161 16.89 5.15 -1.55
N SER A 162 15.72 5.53 -1.00
CA SER A 162 15.58 6.07 0.35
C SER A 162 15.20 5.00 1.40
N MET A 163 15.29 3.72 1.04
CA MET A 163 14.80 2.59 1.86
C MET A 163 13.40 2.83 2.42
N CYS A 164 12.42 3.05 1.53
CA CYS A 164 11.02 3.12 1.93
C CYS A 164 10.56 1.81 2.60
N VAL A 165 9.31 1.77 3.08
CA VAL A 165 8.73 0.63 3.83
C VAL A 165 8.87 -0.75 3.14
N LEU A 166 9.06 -0.77 1.82
CA LEU A 166 9.28 -2.00 1.05
C LEU A 166 10.68 -2.62 1.23
N ARG A 167 11.64 -1.84 1.74
CA ARG A 167 12.98 -2.27 2.20
C ARG A 167 13.67 -3.24 1.23
N CYS A 168 13.67 -2.87 -0.07
CA CYS A 168 14.23 -3.69 -1.14
C CYS A 168 15.68 -4.15 -0.92
N PRO A 169 16.60 -3.38 -0.28
CA PRO A 169 17.94 -3.87 0.02
C PRO A 169 17.96 -5.10 0.95
N ALA A 170 16.98 -5.22 1.86
CA ALA A 170 16.89 -6.36 2.78
C ALA A 170 16.10 -7.54 2.19
N PHE A 171 14.93 -7.26 1.63
CA PHE A 171 13.98 -8.30 1.20
C PHE A 171 14.00 -8.59 -0.31
N GLY A 172 14.82 -7.84 -1.05
CA GLY A 172 14.89 -7.87 -2.51
C GLY A 172 13.72 -7.16 -3.22
N PRO A 173 13.85 -6.99 -4.55
CA PRO A 173 12.83 -6.35 -5.39
C PRO A 173 11.55 -7.18 -5.55
N ARG A 174 10.47 -6.50 -5.94
CA ARG A 174 9.29 -7.13 -6.57
C ARG A 174 9.72 -7.79 -7.88
N LEU A 175 9.20 -8.98 -8.14
CA LEU A 175 9.29 -9.67 -9.43
C LEU A 175 7.86 -9.81 -9.97
N SER A 176 7.68 -9.61 -11.28
CA SER A 176 6.39 -9.87 -11.90
C SER A 176 6.18 -11.37 -12.02
N ILE A 177 5.21 -11.89 -11.27
CA ILE A 177 4.83 -13.31 -11.37
C ILE A 177 4.03 -13.54 -12.64
N SER A 178 3.25 -12.55 -13.09
CA SER A 178 2.60 -12.56 -14.40
C SER A 178 3.62 -12.76 -15.54
N GLU A 179 4.76 -12.05 -15.51
CA GLU A 179 5.81 -12.23 -16.54
C GLU A 179 6.46 -13.61 -16.47
N ARG A 180 6.62 -14.18 -15.27
CA ARG A 180 7.06 -15.58 -15.10
C ARG A 180 6.06 -16.59 -15.68
N CYS A 181 4.78 -16.23 -15.75
CA CYS A 181 3.75 -16.98 -16.48
C CYS A 181 3.73 -16.71 -18.00
N GLY A 182 4.60 -15.83 -18.52
CA GLY A 182 4.59 -15.41 -19.93
C GLY A 182 3.54 -14.35 -20.27
N VAL A 183 3.03 -13.61 -19.27
CA VAL A 183 2.07 -12.52 -19.43
C VAL A 183 2.73 -11.19 -19.05
N SER A 184 2.71 -10.20 -19.94
CA SER A 184 3.29 -8.89 -19.64
C SER A 184 2.44 -8.09 -18.65
N ASP A 185 3.09 -7.40 -17.72
CA ASP A 185 2.43 -6.43 -16.84
C ASP A 185 1.91 -5.24 -17.67
N ILE A 186 0.74 -4.72 -17.30
CA ILE A 186 0.24 -3.46 -17.84
C ILE A 186 1.03 -2.32 -17.22
N GLN A 187 1.58 -1.45 -18.06
CA GLN A 187 2.35 -0.28 -17.63
C GLN A 187 1.46 0.97 -17.68
N GLY A 188 1.45 1.73 -16.59
CA GLY A 188 0.80 3.04 -16.57
C GLY A 188 1.68 4.07 -17.28
N GLU A 189 1.08 4.88 -18.15
CA GLU A 189 1.73 5.98 -18.87
C GLU A 189 1.25 7.33 -18.29
N ARG A 190 2.17 8.28 -18.17
CA ARG A 190 1.89 9.71 -17.96
C ARG A 190 1.97 10.44 -19.32
N ASP A 191 1.73 11.74 -19.31
CA ASP A 191 1.93 12.60 -20.48
C ASP A 191 3.33 12.40 -21.10
N ASP A 192 3.41 12.56 -22.42
CA ASP A 192 4.63 12.44 -23.24
C ASP A 192 5.30 11.05 -23.22
N ASP A 193 4.52 9.95 -23.22
CA ASP A 193 5.00 8.56 -23.28
C ASP A 193 5.93 8.17 -22.10
N ILE A 194 5.81 8.86 -20.96
CA ILE A 194 6.63 8.60 -19.77
C ILE A 194 5.99 7.50 -18.92
N LEU A 195 6.67 6.36 -18.84
CA LEU A 195 6.21 5.22 -18.03
C LEU A 195 6.28 5.49 -16.52
N GLY A 196 5.26 4.98 -15.82
CA GLY A 196 5.15 4.97 -14.37
C GLY A 196 4.90 6.35 -13.77
N ALA A 197 4.77 6.41 -12.45
CA ALA A 197 4.50 7.65 -11.74
C ALA A 197 5.14 7.67 -10.35
N PHE A 198 5.37 8.89 -9.82
CA PHE A 198 6.00 9.08 -8.51
C PHE A 198 4.98 9.52 -7.46
N SER A 199 5.01 8.83 -6.32
CA SER A 199 4.41 9.36 -5.09
C SER A 199 5.33 10.42 -4.50
N GLY A 200 4.75 11.42 -3.83
CA GLY A 200 5.50 12.52 -3.24
C GLY A 200 5.01 12.91 -1.85
N SER A 201 4.45 11.96 -1.10
CA SER A 201 4.23 12.11 0.34
C SER A 201 5.47 11.63 1.10
N CYS A 202 5.74 12.24 2.24
CA CYS A 202 6.86 11.93 3.11
C CYS A 202 6.33 11.63 4.51
N LYS A 203 7.14 10.98 5.34
CA LYS A 203 6.77 10.69 6.72
C LYS A 203 7.74 11.43 7.64
N LEU A 204 7.22 12.27 8.51
CA LEU A 204 7.98 12.97 9.54
C LEU A 204 7.73 12.31 10.90
N ALA A 205 8.77 12.25 11.72
CA ALA A 205 8.62 11.94 13.14
C ALA A 205 7.80 13.06 13.78
N LYS A 206 6.69 12.73 14.46
CA LYS A 206 5.79 13.74 15.04
C LYS A 206 6.51 14.55 16.12
N GLU A 207 7.45 13.91 16.79
CA GLU A 207 8.32 14.45 17.84
C GLU A 207 9.30 15.51 17.31
N SER A 208 9.48 15.60 15.99
CA SER A 208 10.28 16.65 15.36
C SER A 208 9.53 17.95 15.11
N LEU A 209 8.20 17.97 15.32
CA LEU A 209 7.35 19.13 15.14
C LEU A 209 7.33 20.01 16.38
N SER A 210 7.02 21.30 16.22
CA SER A 210 6.84 22.19 17.37
C SER A 210 5.61 21.76 18.19
N PRO A 211 5.58 22.07 19.51
CA PRO A 211 4.43 21.73 20.36
C PRO A 211 3.09 22.23 19.80
N GLU A 212 3.07 23.43 19.22
CA GLU A 212 1.85 24.04 18.67
C GLU A 212 1.31 23.25 17.47
N ILE A 213 2.19 22.85 16.53
CA ILE A 213 1.81 22.03 15.38
C ILE A 213 1.35 20.65 15.85
N LEU A 214 2.04 20.07 16.83
CA LEU A 214 1.71 18.76 17.36
C LEU A 214 0.31 18.75 18.00
N ASP A 215 -0.03 19.78 18.78
CA ASP A 215 -1.33 19.92 19.43
C ASP A 215 -2.46 20.13 18.42
N GLU A 216 -2.26 20.96 17.40
CA GLU A 216 -3.24 21.14 16.32
C GLU A 216 -3.43 19.84 15.52
N LEU A 217 -2.34 19.17 15.19
CA LEU A 217 -2.36 17.90 14.44
C LEU A 217 -3.07 16.80 15.24
N ASN A 218 -2.83 16.70 16.55
CA ASN A 218 -3.49 15.74 17.44
C ASN A 218 -4.99 16.01 17.63
N SER A 219 -5.40 17.28 17.63
CA SER A 219 -6.79 17.65 17.92
C SER A 219 -7.67 17.65 16.66
N THR A 220 -7.11 18.02 15.52
CA THR A 220 -7.87 18.19 14.27
C THR A 220 -7.54 17.15 13.20
N GLY A 221 -6.46 16.40 13.39
CA GLY A 221 -5.93 15.40 12.45
C GLY A 221 -5.21 15.95 11.23
N LYS A 222 -5.12 17.29 11.08
CA LYS A 222 -4.38 17.92 9.98
C LYS A 222 -3.77 19.26 10.40
N VAL A 223 -2.72 19.68 9.71
CA VAL A 223 -2.21 21.07 9.77
C VAL A 223 -1.87 21.50 8.35
N ILE A 224 -2.20 22.74 7.99
CA ILE A 224 -1.86 23.32 6.68
C ILE A 224 -0.95 24.51 6.91
N LEU A 225 0.31 24.38 6.46
CA LEU A 225 1.34 25.39 6.61
C LEU A 225 1.64 26.02 5.26
N GLN A 226 1.61 27.34 5.18
CA GLN A 226 1.92 28.05 3.94
C GLN A 226 3.43 27.97 3.65
N VAL A 227 3.77 27.65 2.41
CA VAL A 227 5.16 27.68 1.92
C VAL A 227 5.55 29.14 1.64
N PRO A 228 6.78 29.57 1.99
CA PRO A 228 7.29 30.88 1.60
C PRO A 228 7.15 31.10 0.09
N ARG A 229 6.80 32.33 -0.34
CA ARG A 229 6.44 32.59 -1.75
C ARG A 229 7.57 32.26 -2.71
N GLU A 230 8.80 32.48 -2.28
CA GLU A 230 10.04 32.18 -2.99
C GLU A 230 10.29 30.67 -3.20
N ASP A 231 9.70 29.82 -2.35
CA ASP A 231 9.87 28.35 -2.39
C ASP A 231 8.70 27.64 -3.11
N VAL A 232 7.66 28.37 -3.51
CA VAL A 232 6.52 27.80 -4.23
C VAL A 232 6.95 27.33 -5.62
N ASN A 233 6.85 26.02 -5.85
CA ASN A 233 7.18 25.38 -7.12
C ASN A 233 5.96 24.67 -7.71
N TYR A 234 5.30 25.29 -8.69
CA TYR A 234 4.18 24.68 -9.43
C TYR A 234 4.61 23.56 -10.36
N GLY A 235 5.85 23.58 -10.86
CA GLY A 235 6.39 22.55 -11.75
C GLY A 235 6.41 21.16 -11.13
N LYS A 236 6.44 21.05 -9.80
CA LYS A 236 6.38 19.74 -9.12
C LYS A 236 5.03 19.02 -9.29
N LEU A 237 3.95 19.74 -9.61
CA LEU A 237 2.60 19.16 -9.70
C LEU A 237 2.46 18.19 -10.88
N SER A 238 3.17 18.41 -11.99
CA SER A 238 3.13 17.52 -13.17
C SER A 238 3.72 16.12 -12.90
N THR A 239 4.52 15.97 -11.85
CA THR A 239 5.15 14.69 -11.50
C THR A 239 4.28 13.78 -10.63
N LYS A 240 3.20 14.32 -10.05
CA LYS A 240 2.36 13.63 -9.06
C LYS A 240 1.57 12.50 -9.71
N VAL A 241 1.64 11.31 -9.12
CA VAL A 241 0.84 10.15 -9.56
C VAL A 241 -0.66 10.33 -9.36
N CYS A 242 -1.09 10.92 -8.24
CA CYS A 242 -2.50 11.11 -7.97
C CYS A 242 -2.93 12.51 -8.39
N GLN A 243 -3.88 12.59 -9.32
CA GLN A 243 -4.46 13.85 -9.78
C GLN A 243 -5.03 14.72 -8.65
N GLN A 244 -5.58 14.09 -7.60
CA GLN A 244 -6.08 14.79 -6.40
C GLN A 244 -4.99 15.56 -5.62
N TYR A 245 -3.71 15.22 -5.82
CA TYR A 245 -2.56 15.92 -5.22
C TYR A 245 -1.87 16.88 -6.20
N ALA A 246 -2.34 16.97 -7.45
CA ALA A 246 -1.83 17.88 -8.48
C ALA A 246 -2.58 19.23 -8.47
N LEU A 247 -2.92 19.72 -7.27
CA LEU A 247 -3.62 20.99 -7.07
C LEU A 247 -2.64 22.08 -6.60
N LYS A 248 -2.96 23.35 -6.88
CA LYS A 248 -2.12 24.49 -6.47
C LYS A 248 -1.85 24.52 -4.97
N GLU A 249 -2.80 24.04 -4.17
CA GLU A 249 -2.72 23.97 -2.72
C GLU A 249 -1.53 23.12 -2.26
N PHE A 250 -1.15 22.08 -3.02
CA PHE A 250 0.02 21.25 -2.74
C PHE A 250 1.34 21.87 -3.21
N ALA A 251 1.29 22.94 -4.02
CA ALA A 251 2.43 23.77 -4.36
C ALA A 251 2.64 24.89 -3.33
N GLU A 252 1.54 25.49 -2.88
CA GLU A 252 1.52 26.65 -1.99
C GLU A 252 1.58 26.27 -0.50
N ASN A 253 1.30 25.01 -0.14
CA ASN A 253 1.23 24.57 1.25
C ASN A 253 1.92 23.23 1.49
N ILE A 254 2.37 23.04 2.74
CA ILE A 254 2.66 21.74 3.35
C ILE A 254 1.40 21.31 4.10
N ILE A 255 0.89 20.12 3.77
CA ILE A 255 -0.28 19.54 4.43
C ILE A 255 0.22 18.36 5.25
N LEU A 256 0.11 18.48 6.57
CA LEU A 256 0.45 17.41 7.52
C LEU A 256 -0.82 16.68 7.92
N LEU A 257 -0.78 15.35 7.95
CA LEU A 257 -1.91 14.51 8.37
C LEU A 257 -1.48 13.59 9.52
N ASP A 258 -2.33 13.44 10.54
CA ASP A 258 -2.06 12.55 11.67
C ASP A 258 -2.49 11.12 11.37
N THR A 259 -1.54 10.31 10.89
CA THR A 259 -1.75 8.89 10.66
C THR A 259 -1.01 8.04 11.71
N GLY A 260 -0.77 8.59 12.90
CA GLY A 260 0.16 8.04 13.91
C GLY A 260 1.59 8.58 13.75
N HIS A 261 1.89 9.10 12.57
CA HIS A 261 3.00 10.01 12.28
C HIS A 261 2.46 11.24 11.56
N ALA A 262 3.33 12.21 11.28
CA ALA A 262 2.98 13.32 10.38
C ALA A 262 3.32 12.92 8.93
N LEU A 263 2.28 12.58 8.16
CA LEU A 263 2.35 12.31 6.72
C LEU A 263 2.29 13.62 5.91
#